data_AF-A0A7X9DED4-F1
#
_entry.id   AF-A0A7X9DED4-F1
#
_cell.length_a   1.000
_cell.length_b   1.000
_cell.length_c   1.000
_cell.angle_alpha   90.00
_cell.angle_beta   90.00
_cell.angle_gamma   90.00
#
_symmetry.space_group_name_H-M   'P 1'
#
loop_
_entity.id
_entity.type
_entity.pdbx_description
1 polymer ?
#
loop_
_entity_poly.entity_id
_entity_poly.type
_entity_poly.pdbx_seq_one_letter_code
_entity_poly.pdbx_strand_id
1 'polypeptide(L)'
;MNLGIYIHIPFCHKEKCDYCDFYSIPVKKNKSWHTLIEKYIKTLCAEIIYYSTEFQDHVVDTIYFGGGTPSLLERNHYPTIVNTIKNYYAIAPDIEITLECNPDHYSLNYIKELRSVGINRFVLGVQTLDKRAHEYIGRKPKPAGREIIEEFC
;
A
#
# COMPACT_ATOMS: atom_id res chain seq x y z
N MET A 1 23.20 -9.43 -6.02
CA MET A 1 22.55 -9.80 -4.74
C MET A 1 21.09 -9.38 -4.81
N ASN A 2 20.18 -10.04 -4.10
CA ASN A 2 18.77 -9.67 -4.12
C ASN A 2 18.49 -8.53 -3.13
N LEU A 3 17.53 -7.66 -3.47
CA LEU A 3 17.11 -6.53 -2.64
C LEU A 3 15.58 -6.44 -2.57
N GLY A 4 15.06 -6.39 -1.35
CA GLY A 4 13.65 -6.06 -1.11
C GLY A 4 13.49 -4.57 -0.76
N ILE A 5 12.52 -3.90 -1.38
CA ILE A 5 12.13 -2.53 -1.07
C ILE A 5 10.81 -2.53 -0.30
N TYR A 6 10.84 -2.10 0.96
CA TYR A 6 9.63 -1.86 1.75
C TYR A 6 9.26 -0.38 1.72
N ILE A 7 8.00 -0.09 1.38
CA ILE A 7 7.45 1.26 1.32
C ILE A 7 6.35 1.38 2.35
N HIS A 8 6.62 2.18 3.38
CA HIS A 8 5.70 2.42 4.47
C HIS A 8 4.70 3.54 4.10
N ILE A 9 3.42 3.24 3.90
CA ILE A 9 2.37 4.25 3.70
C ILE A 9 1.77 4.67 5.04
N PRO A 10 2.10 5.84 5.60
CA PRO A 10 1.81 6.17 7.00
C PRO A 10 0.40 6.72 7.21
N PHE A 11 -0.57 6.40 6.37
CA PHE A 11 -1.90 7.04 6.38
C PHE A 11 -2.99 6.03 6.74
N CYS A 12 -3.87 6.38 7.67
CA CYS A 12 -5.05 5.59 8.00
C CYS A 12 -6.32 6.41 7.77
N HIS A 13 -7.42 5.75 7.38
CA HIS A 13 -8.67 6.44 7.11
C HIS A 13 -9.40 6.81 8.40
N LYS A 14 -9.57 8.12 8.65
CA LYS A 14 -10.30 8.74 9.77
C LYS A 14 -9.71 8.51 11.17
N GLU A 15 -9.51 7.28 11.59
CA GLU A 15 -9.06 6.89 12.93
C GLU A 15 -8.18 5.64 12.88
N LYS A 16 -7.32 5.48 13.88
CA LYS A 16 -6.46 4.31 14.02
C LYS A 16 -7.25 3.23 14.77
N CYS A 17 -7.17 1.97 14.33
CA CYS A 17 -7.76 0.86 15.08
C CYS A 17 -7.00 0.65 16.41
N ASP A 18 -7.71 0.25 17.46
CA ASP A 18 -7.16 0.17 18.83
C ASP A 18 -6.05 -0.89 18.95
N TYR A 19 -6.09 -1.92 18.11
CA TYR A 19 -5.08 -2.97 18.06
C TYR A 19 -3.83 -2.62 17.23
N CYS A 20 -3.86 -1.51 16.47
CA CYS A 20 -2.87 -1.27 15.43
C CYS A 20 -1.61 -0.61 16.02
N ASP A 21 -0.49 -1.33 16.01
CA ASP A 21 0.83 -0.82 16.44
C ASP A 21 1.65 -0.19 15.31
N PHE A 22 1.21 -0.30 14.05
CA PHE A 22 1.89 0.36 12.94
C PHE A 22 1.89 1.88 13.12
N TYR A 23 2.99 2.52 12.72
CA TYR A 23 2.99 3.97 12.61
C TYR A 23 1.99 4.38 11.53
N SER A 24 0.97 5.15 11.92
CA SER A 24 -0.03 5.63 10.97
C SER A 24 -0.69 6.89 11.50
N ILE A 25 -0.92 7.84 10.59
CA ILE A 25 -1.54 9.12 10.85
C ILE A 25 -2.97 9.04 10.31
N PRO A 26 -4.00 9.21 11.17
CA PRO A 26 -5.37 9.33 10.71
C PRO A 26 -5.57 10.58 9.87
N VAL A 27 -6.20 10.42 8.70
CA VAL A 27 -6.44 11.51 7.75
C VAL A 27 -7.90 11.56 7.30
N LYS A 28 -8.34 12.74 6.83
CA LYS A 28 -9.63 12.93 6.16
C LYS A 28 -9.36 13.27 4.69
N LYS A 29 -10.02 12.59 3.75
CA LYS A 29 -9.95 12.89 2.31
C LYS A 29 -10.62 14.24 2.00
N ASN A 30 -9.83 15.31 2.07
CA ASN A 30 -10.22 16.70 1.75
C ASN A 30 -9.15 17.35 0.85
N LYS A 31 -9.24 18.66 0.56
CA LYS A 31 -8.22 19.34 -0.26
C LYS A 31 -6.80 19.24 0.31
N SER A 32 -6.63 19.38 1.62
CA SER A 32 -5.32 19.24 2.26
C SER A 32 -4.72 17.82 2.14
N TRP A 33 -5.57 16.79 2.04
CA TRP A 33 -5.13 15.41 1.82
C TRP A 33 -4.41 15.23 0.49
N HIS A 34 -4.97 15.73 -0.63
CA HIS A 34 -4.31 15.58 -1.93
C HIS A 34 -2.93 16.23 -1.93
N THR A 35 -2.82 17.47 -1.40
CA THR A 35 -1.52 18.15 -1.30
C THR A 35 -0.53 17.40 -0.41
N LEU A 36 -0.99 16.81 0.70
CA LEU A 36 -0.15 16.00 1.58
C LEU A 36 0.37 14.74 0.86
N ILE A 37 -0.50 14.02 0.14
CA ILE A 37 -0.11 12.81 -0.60
C ILE A 37 0.86 13.15 -1.72
N GLU A 38 0.59 14.17 -2.52
CA GLU A 38 1.50 14.59 -3.59
C GLU A 38 2.89 14.95 -3.05
N LYS A 39 2.94 15.66 -1.90
CA LYS A 39 4.20 15.97 -1.23
C LYS A 39 4.90 14.69 -0.74
N TYR A 40 4.15 13.77 -0.13
CA TYR A 40 4.68 12.49 0.33
C TYR A 40 5.26 11.67 -0.82
N ILE A 41 4.53 11.50 -1.92
CA ILE A 41 4.96 10.76 -3.10
C ILE A 41 6.21 11.39 -3.72
N LYS A 42 6.24 12.72 -3.85
CA LYS A 42 7.41 13.44 -4.35
C LYS A 42 8.65 13.20 -3.47
N THR A 43 8.50 13.27 -2.15
CA THR A 43 9.61 13.03 -1.22
C THR A 43 10.06 11.58 -1.25
N LEU A 44 9.12 10.62 -1.28
CA LEU A 44 9.42 9.19 -1.40
C LEU A 44 10.22 8.88 -2.67
N CYS A 45 9.81 9.41 -3.83
CA CYS A 45 10.56 9.22 -5.08
C CYS A 45 11.97 9.82 -4.99
N ALA A 46 12.14 10.99 -4.36
CA ALA A 46 13.45 11.57 -4.16
C ALA A 46 14.34 10.70 -3.25
N GLU A 47 13.77 10.10 -2.21
CA GLU A 47 14.47 9.17 -1.31
C GLU A 47 14.87 7.87 -2.04
N ILE A 48 13.98 7.28 -2.83
CA ILE A 48 14.26 6.10 -3.67
C ILE A 48 15.47 6.37 -4.59
N ILE A 49 15.50 7.54 -5.22
CA ILE A 49 16.60 7.97 -6.09
C ILE A 49 17.89 8.17 -5.29
N TYR A 50 17.81 8.82 -4.13
CA TYR A 50 18.96 9.08 -3.29
C TYR A 50 19.69 7.80 -2.88
N TYR A 51 18.95 6.77 -2.45
CA TYR A 51 19.53 5.48 -2.06
C TYR A 51 19.96 4.60 -3.24
N SER A 52 19.52 4.89 -4.46
CA SER A 52 19.81 4.01 -5.62
C SER A 52 21.29 3.84 -5.91
N THR A 53 22.11 4.84 -5.58
CA THR A 53 23.57 4.79 -5.78
C THR A 53 24.26 3.81 -4.83
N GLU A 54 23.69 3.54 -3.66
CA GLU A 54 24.23 2.61 -2.67
C GLU A 54 23.98 1.14 -3.07
N PHE A 55 22.96 0.88 -3.88
CA PHE A 55 22.50 -0.48 -4.21
C PHE A 55 22.67 -0.87 -5.69
N GLN A 56 23.61 -0.25 -6.40
CA GLN A 56 23.80 -0.48 -7.85
C GLN A 56 24.09 -1.94 -8.23
N ASP A 57 24.75 -2.71 -7.34
CA ASP A 57 25.08 -4.13 -7.55
C ASP A 57 23.96 -5.10 -7.10
N HIS A 58 22.79 -4.56 -6.74
CA HIS A 58 21.63 -5.33 -6.31
C HIS A 58 20.55 -5.37 -7.38
N VAL A 59 19.80 -6.48 -7.39
CA VAL A 59 18.61 -6.65 -8.22
C VAL A 59 17.40 -6.66 -7.29
N VAL A 60 16.46 -5.76 -7.52
CA VAL A 60 15.21 -5.70 -6.77
C VAL A 60 14.33 -6.85 -7.20
N ASP A 61 14.04 -7.75 -6.26
CA ASP A 61 13.16 -8.90 -6.47
C ASP A 61 11.81 -8.76 -5.78
N THR A 62 11.68 -7.80 -4.85
CA THR A 62 10.46 -7.56 -4.09
C THR A 62 10.24 -6.07 -3.86
N ILE A 63 9.01 -5.60 -4.09
CA ILE A 63 8.50 -4.30 -3.59
C ILE A 63 7.28 -4.57 -2.73
N TYR A 64 7.29 -4.10 -1.49
CA TYR A 64 6.19 -4.30 -0.54
C TYR A 64 5.64 -2.97 -0.06
N PHE A 65 4.38 -2.67 -0.40
CA PHE A 65 3.65 -1.52 0.11
C PHE A 65 2.84 -1.94 1.34
N GLY A 66 3.25 -1.47 2.52
CA GLY A 66 2.61 -1.77 3.81
C GLY A 66 2.46 -0.54 4.70
N GLY A 67 2.13 -0.72 5.98
CA GLY A 67 2.12 0.33 7.00
C GLY A 67 0.71 0.63 7.53
N GLY A 68 0.21 1.84 7.28
CA GLY A 68 -1.16 2.21 7.60
C GLY A 68 -2.15 1.57 6.63
N THR A 69 -2.54 2.30 5.59
CA THR A 69 -3.47 1.81 4.57
C THR A 69 -2.92 2.15 3.20
N PRO A 70 -2.07 1.28 2.59
CA PRO A 70 -1.56 1.52 1.25
C PRO A 70 -2.66 1.76 0.24
N SER A 71 -3.71 0.92 0.24
CA SER A 71 -4.87 1.07 -0.67
C SER A 71 -5.70 2.35 -0.49
N LEU A 72 -5.32 3.25 0.43
CA LEU A 72 -5.89 4.58 0.54
C LEU A 72 -5.36 5.53 -0.54
N LEU A 73 -4.16 5.27 -1.07
CA LEU A 73 -3.57 6.04 -2.16
C LEU A 73 -4.36 5.84 -3.46
N GLU A 74 -4.48 6.93 -4.22
CA GLU A 74 -5.12 6.88 -5.53
C GLU A 74 -4.24 6.14 -6.54
N ARG A 75 -4.90 5.51 -7.52
CA ARG A 75 -4.28 4.62 -8.52
C ARG A 75 -3.12 5.26 -9.27
N ASN A 76 -3.14 6.58 -9.47
CA ASN A 76 -2.15 7.34 -10.22
C ASN A 76 -0.82 7.50 -9.45
N HIS A 77 -0.80 7.28 -8.13
CA HIS A 77 0.43 7.38 -7.35
C HIS A 77 1.36 6.18 -7.55
N TYR A 78 0.83 4.96 -7.69
CA TYR A 78 1.66 3.75 -7.82
C TYR A 78 2.51 3.71 -9.08
N PRO A 79 2.00 4.09 -10.28
CA PRO A 79 2.85 4.21 -11.47
C PRO A 79 4.06 5.09 -11.21
N THR A 80 3.88 6.22 -10.55
CA THR A 80 4.98 7.14 -10.23
C THR A 80 6.05 6.44 -9.38
N ILE A 81 5.66 5.81 -8.28
CA ILE A 81 6.60 5.11 -7.38
C ILE A 81 7.30 3.94 -8.08
N VAL A 82 6.51 3.04 -8.69
CA VAL A 82 7.02 1.82 -9.33
C VAL A 82 7.95 2.17 -10.50
N ASN A 83 7.59 3.17 -11.31
CA ASN A 83 8.45 3.60 -12.40
C ASN A 83 9.72 4.28 -11.88
N THR A 84 9.67 5.06 -10.78
CA THR A 84 10.89 5.57 -10.14
C THR A 84 11.81 4.43 -9.73
N ILE A 85 11.31 3.35 -9.11
CA ILE A 85 12.15 2.20 -8.75
C ILE A 85 12.74 1.55 -10.01
N LYS A 86 11.90 1.24 -11.01
CA LYS A 86 12.33 0.59 -12.26
C LYS A 86 13.36 1.40 -13.07
N ASN A 87 13.34 2.73 -12.94
CA ASN A 87 14.28 3.61 -13.64
C ASN A 87 15.66 3.70 -12.97
N TYR A 88 15.75 3.41 -11.67
CA TYR A 88 16.95 3.64 -10.87
C TYR A 88 17.57 2.37 -10.28
N TYR A 89 16.87 1.24 -10.34
CA TYR A 89 17.34 -0.07 -9.86
C TYR A 89 17.25 -1.12 -10.96
N ALA A 90 18.14 -2.12 -10.93
CA ALA A 90 17.96 -3.34 -11.69
C ALA A 90 16.80 -4.16 -11.10
N ILE A 91 15.95 -4.74 -11.95
CA ILE A 91 14.71 -5.42 -11.54
C ILE A 91 14.73 -6.88 -11.97
N ALA A 92 14.34 -7.78 -11.07
CA ALA A 92 14.17 -9.19 -11.38
C ALA A 92 13.00 -9.38 -12.39
N PRO A 93 13.14 -10.26 -13.41
CA PRO A 93 12.07 -10.52 -14.37
C PRO A 93 10.74 -10.99 -13.74
N ASP A 94 10.83 -11.68 -12.61
CA ASP A 94 9.76 -12.27 -11.82
C ASP A 94 9.46 -11.52 -10.52
N ILE A 95 9.83 -10.22 -10.46
CA ILE A 95 9.63 -9.36 -9.28
C ILE A 95 8.23 -9.49 -8.66
N GLU A 96 8.18 -9.71 -7.35
CA GLU A 96 6.94 -9.62 -6.58
C GLU A 96 6.69 -8.17 -6.19
N ILE A 97 5.51 -7.64 -6.51
CA ILE A 97 5.06 -6.33 -6.05
C ILE A 97 3.77 -6.53 -5.26
N THR A 98 3.90 -6.43 -3.93
CA THR A 98 2.81 -6.64 -2.97
C THR A 98 2.18 -5.32 -2.54
N LEU A 99 0.84 -5.28 -2.52
CA LEU A 99 0.07 -4.19 -1.90
C LEU A 99 -0.85 -4.71 -0.78
N GLU A 100 -0.76 -4.11 0.42
CA GLU A 100 -1.79 -4.29 1.45
C GLU A 100 -3.06 -3.47 1.16
N CYS A 101 -4.19 -4.17 1.22
CA CYS A 101 -5.53 -3.64 1.02
C CYS A 101 -6.34 -3.69 2.30
N ASN A 102 -7.04 -2.60 2.59
CA ASN A 102 -8.13 -2.62 3.55
C ASN A 102 -9.44 -2.98 2.81
N PRO A 103 -10.29 -3.90 3.33
CA PRO A 103 -11.60 -4.22 2.78
C PRO A 103 -12.48 -3.01 2.42
N ASP A 104 -12.35 -1.90 3.13
CA ASP A 104 -13.14 -0.69 2.90
C ASP A 104 -12.57 0.23 1.80
N HIS A 105 -11.36 -0.06 1.32
CA HIS A 105 -10.59 0.82 0.46
C HIS A 105 -10.01 0.07 -0.75
N TYR A 106 -10.83 -0.70 -1.45
CA TYR A 106 -10.53 -1.19 -2.78
C TYR A 106 -11.80 -1.32 -3.63
N SER A 107 -11.62 -1.51 -4.93
CA SER A 107 -12.64 -2.00 -5.85
C SER A 107 -11.98 -2.93 -6.86
N LEU A 108 -12.75 -3.77 -7.54
CA LEU A 108 -12.20 -4.60 -8.62
C LEU A 108 -11.53 -3.78 -9.71
N ASN A 109 -12.09 -2.63 -10.07
CA ASN A 109 -11.48 -1.75 -11.06
C ASN A 109 -10.14 -1.20 -10.57
N TYR A 110 -10.06 -0.79 -9.30
CA TYR A 110 -8.82 -0.35 -8.67
C TYR A 110 -7.75 -1.45 -8.71
N ILE A 111 -8.09 -2.69 -8.33
CA ILE A 111 -7.14 -3.82 -8.39
C ILE A 111 -6.67 -4.08 -9.84
N LYS A 112 -7.59 -4.06 -10.81
CA LYS A 112 -7.25 -4.23 -12.23
C LYS A 112 -6.29 -3.15 -12.73
N GLU A 113 -6.55 -1.89 -12.36
CA GLU A 113 -5.67 -0.76 -12.68
C GLU A 113 -4.30 -0.89 -12.02
N LEU A 114 -4.22 -1.42 -10.80
CA LEU A 114 -2.93 -1.64 -10.14
C LEU A 114 -2.14 -2.81 -10.74
N ARG A 115 -2.83 -3.86 -11.19
CA ARG A 115 -2.20 -4.96 -11.94
C ARG A 115 -1.53 -4.49 -13.22
N SER A 116 -2.12 -3.53 -13.94
CA SER A 116 -1.51 -3.01 -15.17
C SER A 116 -0.21 -2.23 -14.93
N VAL A 117 0.06 -1.82 -13.69
CA VAL A 117 1.30 -1.14 -13.26
C VAL A 117 2.37 -2.14 -12.79
N GLY A 118 2.00 -3.42 -12.65
CA GLY A 118 2.89 -4.51 -12.23
C GLY A 118 2.66 -5.00 -10.80
N ILE A 119 1.69 -4.45 -10.06
CA ILE A 119 1.31 -4.98 -8.74
C ILE A 119 0.65 -6.36 -8.94
N ASN A 120 1.30 -7.41 -8.47
CA ASN A 120 0.93 -8.78 -8.79
C ASN A 120 0.54 -9.63 -7.57
N ARG A 121 0.75 -9.12 -6.35
CA ARG A 121 0.27 -9.71 -5.10
C ARG A 121 -0.50 -8.69 -4.27
N PHE A 122 -1.61 -9.11 -3.69
CA PHE A 122 -2.45 -8.26 -2.84
C PHE A 122 -2.75 -8.96 -1.53
N VAL A 123 -2.70 -8.23 -0.42
CA VAL A 123 -2.92 -8.75 0.93
C VAL A 123 -4.15 -8.06 1.53
N LEU A 124 -5.24 -8.79 1.73
CA LEU A 124 -6.46 -8.22 2.31
C LEU A 124 -6.43 -8.31 3.84
N GLY A 125 -6.37 -7.16 4.51
CA GLY A 125 -6.34 -7.09 5.97
C GLY A 125 -7.71 -7.27 6.61
N VAL A 126 -8.26 -8.49 6.63
CA VAL A 126 -9.58 -8.83 7.21
C VAL A 126 -9.61 -8.79 8.74
N GLN A 127 -8.54 -9.24 9.38
CA GLN A 127 -8.38 -9.41 10.85
C GLN A 127 -9.30 -10.48 11.45
N THR A 128 -10.62 -10.30 11.36
CA THR A 128 -11.61 -11.22 11.91
C THR A 128 -12.94 -11.11 11.16
N LEU A 129 -13.63 -12.25 11.02
CA LEU A 129 -15.00 -12.33 10.51
C LEU A 129 -16.04 -12.28 11.66
N ASP A 130 -15.59 -12.39 12.91
CA ASP A 130 -16.47 -12.30 14.06
C ASP A 130 -16.81 -10.83 14.34
N LYS A 131 -18.11 -10.52 14.32
CA LYS A 131 -18.60 -9.14 14.49
C LYS A 131 -18.24 -8.57 15.87
N ARG A 132 -18.30 -9.37 16.94
CA ARG A 132 -17.99 -8.91 18.30
C ARG A 132 -16.51 -8.61 18.44
N ALA A 133 -15.65 -9.47 17.91
CA ALA A 133 -14.21 -9.27 17.88
C ALA A 133 -13.84 -8.03 17.05
N HIS A 134 -14.49 -7.81 15.91
CA HIS A 134 -14.27 -6.63 15.07
C HIS A 134 -14.57 -5.32 15.80
N GLU A 135 -15.72 -5.27 16.50
CA GLU A 135 -16.09 -4.12 17.33
C GLU A 135 -15.12 -3.93 18.50
N TYR A 136 -14.68 -5.02 19.14
CA TYR A 136 -13.74 -4.98 20.26
C TYR A 136 -12.36 -4.40 19.89
N ILE A 137 -11.85 -4.69 18.69
CA ILE A 137 -10.54 -4.17 18.24
C ILE A 137 -10.61 -2.73 17.70
N GLY A 138 -11.76 -2.06 17.84
CA GLY A 138 -11.95 -0.68 17.39
C GLY A 138 -11.84 -0.51 15.86
N ARG A 139 -11.99 -1.60 15.10
CA ARG A 139 -11.99 -1.53 13.63
C ARG A 139 -13.37 -1.07 13.16
N LYS A 140 -13.40 -0.09 12.27
CA LYS A 140 -14.61 0.50 11.67
C LYS A 140 -14.47 0.52 10.15
N PRO A 141 -15.58 0.56 9.39
CA PRO A 141 -16.97 0.68 9.81
C PRO A 141 -17.69 -0.64 10.11
N LYS A 142 -17.43 -1.71 9.35
CA LYS A 142 -18.05 -3.03 9.54
C LYS A 142 -17.06 -4.14 9.14
N PRO A 143 -17.18 -5.36 9.71
CA PRO A 143 -16.37 -6.49 9.26
C PRO A 143 -16.59 -6.78 7.78
N ALA A 144 -15.54 -7.25 7.11
CA ALA A 144 -15.64 -7.71 5.74
C ALA A 144 -16.61 -8.90 5.67
N GLY A 145 -17.61 -8.82 4.80
CA GLY A 145 -18.50 -9.93 4.52
C GLY A 145 -17.80 -10.98 3.65
N ARG A 146 -18.37 -12.19 3.62
CA ARG A 146 -17.92 -13.27 2.73
C ARG A 146 -17.85 -12.83 1.27
N GLU A 147 -18.84 -12.07 0.81
CA GLU A 147 -18.92 -11.53 -0.56
C GLU A 147 -17.71 -10.67 -0.92
N ILE A 148 -17.23 -9.81 -0.01
CA ILE A 148 -16.06 -8.95 -0.22
C ILE A 148 -14.81 -9.82 -0.42
N ILE A 149 -14.67 -10.87 0.40
CA ILE A 149 -13.51 -11.77 0.32
C ILE A 149 -13.55 -12.59 -0.97
N GLU A 150 -14.73 -13.10 -1.34
CA GLU A 150 -14.93 -13.84 -2.58
C GLU A 150 -14.72 -12.95 -3.82
N GLU A 151 -15.08 -11.66 -3.76
CA GLU A 151 -14.79 -10.70 -4.83
C GLU A 151 -13.28 -10.40 -4.95
N PHE A 152 -12.53 -10.49 -3.86
CA PHE A 152 -11.09 -10.22 -3.85
C PHE A 152 -10.24 -11.40 -4.38
N CYS A 153 -10.72 -12.63 -4.22
CA CYS A 153 -10.03 -13.86 -4.62
C CYS A 153 -10.20 -14.17 -6.11
#